data_AF-A0A537R9I7-F1
#
_entry.id   AF-A0A537R9I7-F1
#
_cell.length_a   1.000
_cell.length_b   1.000
_cell.length_c   1.000
_cell.angle_alpha   90.00
_cell.angle_beta   90.00
_cell.angle_gamma   90.00
#
_symmetry.space_group_name_H-M   'P 1'
#
loop_
_entity.id
_entity.type
_entity.pdbx_description
1 polymer ?
#
loop_
_entity_poly.entity_id
_entity_poly.type
_entity_poly.pdbx_seq_one_letter_code
_entity_poly.pdbx_strand_id
1 'polypeptide(L)'
;MSLREHDASPRAKRARSRRKGGSAPRAAPGEHARSLWAKAQAASQSAQVLLDRADTDGAVNRAYYAVFGAARAALAAVRSSLATSKRHGTIYRRFETHLVQ
;
A
#
# COMPACT_ATOMS: atom_id res chain seq x y z
N MET A 1 -46.29 9.50 -37.62
CA MET A 1 -44.99 8.79 -37.66
C MET A 1 -43.95 9.82 -38.08
N SER A 2 -42.98 10.26 -37.28
CA SER A 2 -42.13 9.51 -36.36
C SER A 2 -41.60 10.46 -35.28
N LEU A 3 -41.77 10.11 -34.00
CA LEU A 3 -41.10 10.76 -32.87
C LEU A 3 -39.61 10.44 -32.96
N ARG A 4 -38.75 11.46 -32.85
CA ARG A 4 -37.32 11.25 -32.54
C ARG A 4 -37.20 11.12 -31.02
N GLU A 5 -37.14 9.89 -30.56
CA GLU A 5 -36.77 9.52 -29.19
C GLU A 5 -35.30 9.92 -28.97
N HIS A 6 -35.06 10.90 -28.10
CA HIS A 6 -33.73 11.20 -27.57
C HIS A 6 -33.44 10.20 -26.43
N ASP A 7 -32.76 9.10 -26.75
CA ASP A 7 -32.30 8.13 -25.75
C ASP A 7 -31.09 8.69 -25.00
N ALA A 8 -31.35 9.40 -23.91
CA ALA A 8 -30.34 9.89 -22.98
C ALA A 8 -30.01 8.79 -21.96
N SER A 9 -28.97 8.01 -22.25
CA SER A 9 -28.43 6.99 -21.33
C SER A 9 -27.89 7.62 -20.04
N PRO A 10 -28.40 7.26 -18.84
CA PRO A 10 -27.89 7.82 -17.59
C PRO A 10 -26.61 7.07 -17.16
N ARG A 11 -25.48 7.79 -17.19
CA ARG A 11 -24.22 7.39 -16.54
C ARG A 11 -24.45 7.15 -15.05
N ALA A 12 -24.65 5.89 -14.68
CA ALA A 12 -24.71 5.46 -13.29
C ALA A 12 -23.38 5.80 -12.57
N LYS A 13 -23.44 6.75 -11.63
CA LYS A 13 -22.33 7.07 -10.74
C LYS A 13 -22.07 5.86 -9.84
N ARG A 14 -21.05 5.07 -10.15
CA ARG A 14 -20.57 3.96 -9.30
C ARG A 14 -20.24 4.51 -7.92
N ALA A 15 -21.06 4.18 -6.94
CA ALA A 15 -20.84 4.51 -5.54
C ALA A 15 -19.51 3.91 -5.08
N ARG A 16 -18.55 4.78 -4.75
CA ARG A 16 -17.30 4.38 -4.09
C ARG A 16 -17.66 3.87 -2.70
N SER A 17 -17.66 2.55 -2.54
CA SER A 17 -17.79 1.89 -1.24
C SER A 17 -16.61 2.30 -0.36
N ARG A 18 -16.80 3.36 0.43
CA ARG A 18 -15.92 3.71 1.54
C ARG A 18 -16.23 2.72 2.66
N ARG A 19 -15.51 1.59 2.69
CA ARG A 19 -15.40 0.80 3.92
C ARG A 19 -14.72 1.69 4.96
N LYS A 20 -15.54 2.30 5.80
CA LYS A 20 -15.17 3.04 7.00
C LYS A 20 -14.30 2.09 7.82
N GLY A 21 -13.00 2.36 7.90
CA GLY A 21 -12.06 1.56 8.66
C GLY A 21 -12.48 1.57 10.13
N GLY A 22 -13.20 0.53 10.56
CA GLY A 22 -13.34 0.23 11.96
C GLY A 22 -11.93 0.04 12.52
N SER A 23 -11.62 0.75 13.61
CA SER A 23 -10.39 0.53 14.35
C SER A 23 -10.36 -0.92 14.79
N ALA A 24 -9.63 -1.74 14.03
CA ALA A 24 -9.32 -3.10 14.41
C ALA A 24 -8.70 -3.06 15.81
N PRO A 25 -8.96 -4.07 16.66
CA PRO A 25 -8.33 -4.17 17.97
C PRO A 25 -6.82 -3.98 17.82
N ARG A 26 -6.21 -3.30 18.79
CA ARG A 26 -4.80 -2.88 18.74
C ARG A 26 -3.92 -4.13 18.59
N ALA A 27 -3.55 -4.42 17.34
CA ALA A 27 -2.77 -5.59 16.95
C ALA A 27 -1.61 -5.80 17.91
N ALA A 28 -1.38 -7.05 18.33
CA ALA A 28 -0.36 -7.36 19.32
C ALA A 28 1.02 -6.84 18.85
N PRO A 29 1.90 -6.37 19.76
CA PRO A 29 3.25 -5.96 19.40
C PRO A 29 3.94 -7.09 18.63
N GLY A 30 4.17 -6.91 17.32
CA GLY A 30 4.70 -7.92 16.40
C GLY A 30 3.74 -8.38 15.31
N GLU A 31 2.43 -8.38 15.52
CA GLU A 31 1.45 -8.70 14.48
C GLU A 31 1.42 -7.63 13.38
N HIS A 32 1.51 -6.35 13.79
CA HIS A 32 1.63 -5.24 12.84
C HIS A 32 2.89 -5.36 11.97
N ALA A 33 4.03 -5.72 12.57
CA ALA A 33 5.29 -5.93 11.86
C ALA A 33 5.17 -7.08 10.84
N ARG A 34 4.63 -8.24 11.25
CA ARG A 34 4.38 -9.39 10.37
C ARG A 34 3.45 -9.05 9.22
N SER A 35 2.37 -8.30 9.48
CA SER A 35 1.43 -7.87 8.44
C SER A 35 2.09 -6.96 7.40
N LEU A 36 2.92 -6.01 7.84
CA LEU A 36 3.68 -5.13 6.95
C LEU A 36 4.71 -5.91 6.14
N TRP A 37 5.41 -6.86 6.78
CA TRP A 37 6.39 -7.72 6.13
C TRP A 37 5.77 -8.61 5.04
N ALA A 38 4.63 -9.24 5.31
CA ALA A 38 3.91 -10.04 4.32
C ALA A 38 3.52 -9.20 3.09
N LYS A 39 3.08 -7.95 3.29
CA LYS A 39 2.75 -7.02 2.19
C LYS A 39 3.99 -6.61 1.40
N ALA A 40 5.12 -6.39 2.08
CA ALA A 40 6.38 -6.07 1.43
C ALA A 40 6.85 -7.21 0.50
N GLN A 41 6.77 -8.45 0.98
CA GLN A 41 7.10 -9.64 0.18
C GLN A 41 6.17 -9.78 -1.05
N ALA A 42 4.85 -9.62 -0.87
CA ALA A 42 3.91 -9.67 -1.99
C ALA A 42 4.17 -8.56 -3.03
N ALA A 43 4.57 -7.36 -2.60
CA ALA A 43 4.95 -6.28 -3.50
C ALA A 43 6.26 -6.60 -4.25
N SER A 44 7.24 -7.21 -3.59
CA SER A 44 8.49 -7.66 -4.21
C SER A 44 8.24 -8.75 -5.27
N GLN A 45 7.39 -9.73 -4.97
CA GLN A 45 6.97 -10.75 -5.94
C GLN A 45 6.23 -10.12 -7.14
N SER A 46 5.37 -9.12 -6.88
CA SER A 46 4.70 -8.37 -7.94
C SER A 46 5.70 -7.62 -8.83
N ALA A 47 6.76 -7.05 -8.24
CA ALA A 47 7.80 -6.36 -8.98
C ALA A 47 8.54 -7.31 -9.94
N GLN A 48 8.84 -8.52 -9.48
CA GLN A 48 9.48 -9.55 -10.31
C GLN A 48 8.60 -9.93 -11.51
N VAL A 49 7.31 -10.18 -11.29
CA VAL A 49 6.36 -10.52 -12.37
C VAL A 49 6.27 -9.42 -13.44
N LEU A 50 6.35 -8.14 -13.04
CA LEU A 50 6.34 -7.01 -13.97
C LEU A 50 7.65 -6.91 -14.74
N LEU A 51 8.77 -7.14 -14.05
CA LEU A 51 10.10 -7.16 -14.68
C LEU A 51 10.20 -8.27 -15.73
N ASP A 52 9.70 -9.46 -15.43
CA ASP A 52 9.68 -10.61 -16.35
C ASP A 52 8.82 -10.33 -17.60
N ARG A 53 7.90 -9.36 -17.53
CA ARG A 53 7.06 -8.89 -18.64
C ARG A 53 7.62 -7.65 -19.34
N ALA A 54 8.84 -7.24 -19.01
CA ALA A 54 9.48 -6.00 -19.47
C ALA A 54 8.71 -4.71 -19.14
N ASP A 55 7.78 -4.74 -18.16
CA ASP A 55 7.16 -3.54 -17.60
C ASP A 55 8.05 -2.98 -16.48
N THR A 56 9.11 -2.29 -16.90
CA THR A 56 10.14 -1.75 -15.99
C THR A 56 9.57 -0.68 -15.05
N ASP A 57 8.69 0.19 -15.55
CA ASP A 57 8.11 1.27 -14.75
C ASP A 57 7.21 0.70 -13.65
N GLY A 58 6.38 -0.29 -13.99
CA GLY A 58 5.58 -1.03 -13.04
C GLY A 58 6.43 -1.77 -12.01
N ALA A 59 7.50 -2.43 -12.46
CA ALA A 59 8.42 -3.18 -11.61
C ALA A 59 9.11 -2.28 -10.57
N VAL A 60 9.68 -1.15 -11.00
CA VAL A 60 10.35 -0.18 -10.12
C VAL A 60 9.38 0.38 -9.10
N ASN A 61 8.18 0.78 -9.54
CA ASN A 61 7.16 1.28 -8.62
C ASN A 61 6.77 0.23 -7.56
N ARG A 62 6.64 -1.05 -7.94
CA ARG A 62 6.35 -2.13 -6.99
C ARG A 62 7.52 -2.43 -6.05
N ALA A 63 8.75 -2.43 -6.56
CA ALA A 63 9.95 -2.61 -5.75
C ALA A 63 10.10 -1.49 -4.71
N TYR A 64 9.82 -0.25 -5.08
CA TYR A 64 9.79 0.88 -4.14
C TYR A 64 8.85 0.64 -2.96
N TYR A 65 7.61 0.21 -3.23
CA TYR A 65 6.65 -0.09 -2.17
C TYR A 65 7.00 -1.33 -1.36
N ALA A 66 7.72 -2.29 -1.93
CA ALA A 66 8.27 -3.42 -1.19
C ALA A 66 9.28 -2.94 -0.14
N VAL A 67 10.27 -2.14 -0.53
CA VAL A 67 11.27 -1.57 0.39
C VAL A 67 10.62 -0.66 1.43
N PHE A 68 9.68 0.19 1.02
CA PHE A 68 8.93 1.03 1.96
C PHE A 68 8.13 0.20 2.98
N GLY A 69 7.47 -0.86 2.53
CA GLY A 69 6.77 -1.80 3.40
C GLY A 69 7.70 -2.50 4.38
N ALA A 70 8.88 -2.94 3.91
CA ALA A 70 9.90 -3.59 4.72
C ALA A 70 10.46 -2.65 5.78
N ALA A 71 10.79 -1.40 5.43
CA ALA A 71 11.25 -0.39 6.39
C ALA A 71 10.21 -0.14 7.50
N ARG A 72 8.92 -0.07 7.14
CA ARG A 72 7.83 0.03 8.13
C ARG A 72 7.72 -1.21 9.00
N ALA A 73 7.90 -2.40 8.44
CA ALA A 73 7.87 -3.64 9.21
C ALA A 73 9.00 -3.69 10.25
N ALA A 74 10.22 -3.33 9.85
CA ALA A 74 11.38 -3.27 10.74
C ALA A 74 11.16 -2.25 11.88
N LEU A 75 10.69 -1.04 11.55
CA LEU A 75 10.34 -0.04 12.56
C LEU A 75 9.23 -0.52 13.50
N ALA A 76 8.23 -1.23 12.99
CA ALA A 76 7.14 -1.77 13.80
C ALA A 76 7.61 -2.88 14.76
N ALA A 77 8.65 -3.62 14.39
CA ALA A 77 9.28 -4.63 15.23
C ALA A 77 10.05 -4.00 16.41
N VAL A 78 10.68 -2.84 16.20
CA VAL A 78 11.25 -2.03 17.30
C VAL A 78 10.15 -1.44 18.16
N ARG A 79 9.21 -0.73 17.52
CA ARG A 79 8.08 -0.08 18.19
C ARG A 79 6.99 0.26 17.18
N SER A 80 5.81 -0.30 17.37
CA SER A 80 4.68 -0.16 16.44
C SER A 80 4.32 1.30 16.08
N SER A 81 4.55 2.26 16.98
CA SER A 81 4.29 3.69 16.72
C SER A 81 5.25 4.34 15.72
N LEU A 82 6.44 3.77 15.49
CA LEU A 82 7.42 4.31 14.53
C LEU A 82 6.96 4.08 13.07
N ALA A 83 6.12 3.07 12.82
CA ALA A 83 5.67 2.67 11.48
C ALA A 83 4.38 3.37 10.99
N THR A 84 3.80 4.27 11.78
CA THR A 84 2.44 4.83 11.57
C THR A 84 2.38 5.99 10.58
N SER A 85 3.51 6.55 10.14
CA SER A 85 3.52 7.68 9.21
C SER A 85 3.16 7.25 7.79
N LYS A 86 2.37 8.08 7.11
CA LYS A 86 2.09 7.97 5.66
C LYS A 86 3.11 8.70 4.79
N ARG A 87 3.97 9.52 5.39
CA ARG A 87 5.01 10.27 4.66
C ARG A 87 6.24 9.39 4.51
N HIS A 88 6.63 9.12 3.26
CA HIS A 88 7.80 8.27 2.95
C HIS A 88 9.08 8.78 3.62
N GLY A 89 9.41 10.07 3.47
CA GLY A 89 10.59 10.67 4.09
C GLY A 89 10.63 10.54 5.62
N THR A 90 9.48 10.53 6.30
CA THR A 90 9.44 10.31 7.75
C THR A 90 9.79 8.87 8.12
N ILE A 91 9.35 7.88 7.33
CA ILE A 91 9.71 6.48 7.56
C ILE A 91 11.20 6.28 7.33
N TYR A 92 11.76 6.81 6.24
CA TYR A 92 13.19 6.70 5.97
C TYR A 92 14.04 7.32 7.08
N ARG A 93 13.74 8.56 7.48
CA ARG A 93 14.45 9.22 8.59
C ARG A 93 14.36 8.41 9.89
N ARG A 94 13.19 7.84 10.21
CA ARG A 94 13.03 6.99 11.40
C ARG A 94 13.84 5.70 11.28
N PHE A 95 13.87 5.09 10.09
CA PHE A 95 14.66 3.90 9.83
C PHE A 95 16.15 4.21 10.04
N GLU A 96 16.66 5.27 9.43
CA GLU A 96 18.04 5.75 9.65
C GLU A 96 18.31 5.98 11.14
N THR A 97 17.44 6.71 11.85
CA THR A 97 17.64 7.06 13.26
C THR A 97 17.60 5.86 14.22
N HIS A 98 16.85 4.79 13.89
CA HIS A 98 16.58 3.71 14.84
C HIS A 98 17.15 2.35 14.46
N LEU A 99 17.60 2.17 13.22
CA LEU A 99 18.03 0.87 12.68
C LEU A 99 19.36 0.92 11.92
N VAL A 100 19.90 2.12 11.62
CA VAL A 100 21.21 2.30 10.99
C VAL A 100 22.11 2.99 12.02
N GLN A 101 23.28 2.42 12.29
CA GLN A 101 24.27 2.94 13.26
C GLN A 101 25.49 3.47 12.54
#